data_AF-A0A0B7A183-F1
#
_entry.id   AF-A0A0B7A183-F1
#
_cell.length_a   1.000
_cell.length_b   1.000
_cell.length_c   1.000
_cell.angle_alpha   90.00
_cell.angle_beta   90.00
_cell.angle_gamma   90.00
#
_symmetry.space_group_name_H-M   'P 1'
#
loop_
_entity.id
_entity.type
_entity.pdbx_description
1 polymer ?
#
loop_
_entity_poly.entity_id
_entity_poly.type
_entity_poly.pdbx_seq_one_letter_code
_entity_poly.pdbx_strand_id
1 'polypeptide(L)'
;HHTLLLFFLGCCSTTSGMKFFTRYSVLFIAFCVLAGQISAGDVVRDFWKCLNGNYTNSKEVSEDVPSKPKHDQTQALCIPVRLPALPGPVIYFKETLNKVVVRQTLWSLRSDKENIVNASIYSFNYASSSGDFNLDAVLAALKPEDLHTDQDCFAVYIQLPNGAFAGDMADCEDNVNGKHPRYDGIIDCNSIIAKSPPAAKETTTFIPYVVLRSGERYPLPDESAA
;
A
#
# COMPACT_ATOMS: atom_id res chain seq x y z
N HIS A 1 -23.37 -19.09 38.41
CA HIS A 1 -22.88 -18.60 37.11
C HIS A 1 -21.92 -17.45 37.35
N HIS A 2 -20.68 -17.64 36.87
CA HIS A 2 -19.43 -16.87 37.03
C HIS A 2 -19.56 -15.41 37.51
N THR A 3 -19.09 -15.06 38.70
CA THR A 3 -17.68 -14.87 39.13
C THR A 3 -16.95 -13.76 38.37
N LEU A 4 -17.22 -12.53 38.79
CA LEU A 4 -16.39 -11.35 38.59
C LEU A 4 -15.11 -11.54 39.44
N LEU A 5 -14.00 -11.90 38.79
CA LEU A 5 -12.76 -12.22 39.49
C LEU A 5 -12.04 -10.92 39.88
N LEU A 6 -12.12 -10.61 41.17
CA LEU A 6 -11.19 -9.86 42.02
C LEU A 6 -9.84 -9.50 41.37
N PHE A 7 -9.62 -8.20 41.12
CA PHE A 7 -8.28 -7.61 41.03
C PHE A 7 -8.17 -6.34 41.90
N PHE A 8 -8.64 -6.46 43.13
CA PHE A 8 -8.34 -5.53 44.22
C PHE A 8 -7.98 -6.36 45.44
N LEU A 9 -6.71 -6.73 45.59
CA LEU A 9 -6.13 -7.19 46.86
C LEU A 9 -4.61 -7.19 46.74
N GLY A 10 -3.99 -6.19 47.37
CA GLY A 10 -2.53 -6.06 47.43
C GLY A 10 -2.04 -4.93 48.33
N CYS A 11 -2.82 -4.49 49.32
CA CYS A 11 -2.31 -3.65 50.40
C CYS A 11 -1.72 -4.56 51.48
N CYS A 12 -0.42 -4.89 51.36
CA CYS A 12 0.51 -5.21 52.47
C CYS A 12 1.93 -5.53 51.95
N SER A 13 2.83 -4.54 52.08
CA SER A 13 4.30 -4.58 52.24
C SER A 13 5.15 -5.75 51.69
N THR A 14 5.98 -5.43 50.69
CA THR A 14 7.46 -5.47 50.79
C THR A 14 8.02 -4.41 49.83
N THR A 15 9.09 -3.70 50.20
CA THR A 15 9.83 -2.75 49.32
C THR A 15 10.33 -3.41 48.02
N SER A 16 10.37 -4.75 47.98
CA SER A 16 10.59 -5.57 46.77
C SER A 16 9.41 -5.52 45.78
N GLY A 17 8.17 -5.56 46.29
CA GLY A 17 6.94 -5.54 45.47
C GLY A 17 6.70 -4.20 44.77
N MET A 18 7.05 -3.07 45.39
CA MET A 18 6.97 -1.76 44.72
C MET A 18 7.95 -1.65 43.56
N LYS A 19 9.18 -2.16 43.68
CA LYS A 19 10.16 -2.17 42.57
C LYS A 19 9.68 -3.06 41.43
N PHE A 20 9.06 -4.19 41.74
CA PHE A 20 8.47 -5.09 40.76
C PHE A 20 7.30 -4.39 40.05
N PHE A 21 6.32 -3.87 40.78
CA PHE A 21 5.16 -3.17 40.22
C PHE A 21 5.58 -1.98 39.35
N THR A 22 6.52 -1.14 39.81
CA THR A 22 7.03 -0.02 39.01
C THR A 22 7.74 -0.50 37.75
N ARG A 23 8.58 -1.55 37.82
CA ARG A 23 9.32 -2.05 36.65
C ARG A 23 8.38 -2.62 35.57
N TYR A 24 7.37 -3.41 35.97
CA TYR A 24 6.42 -3.97 35.01
C TYR A 24 5.40 -2.94 34.53
N SER A 25 4.98 -1.99 35.39
CA SER A 25 4.10 -0.89 34.96
C SER A 25 4.80 0.05 33.99
N VAL A 26 6.09 0.35 34.18
CA VAL A 26 6.87 1.15 33.23
C VAL A 26 7.07 0.40 31.91
N LEU A 27 7.34 -0.91 31.94
CA LEU A 27 7.43 -1.71 30.72
C LEU A 27 6.08 -1.81 29.98
N PHE A 28 4.98 -1.92 30.72
CA PHE A 28 3.63 -1.94 30.16
C PHE A 28 3.24 -0.57 29.58
N ILE A 29 3.53 0.53 30.28
CA ILE A 29 3.33 1.88 29.76
C ILE A 29 4.24 2.12 28.56
N ALA A 30 5.50 1.69 28.58
CA ALA A 30 6.39 1.80 27.43
C ALA A 30 5.86 0.99 26.24
N PHE A 31 5.35 -0.22 26.46
CA PHE A 31 4.69 -1.02 25.44
C PHE A 31 3.42 -0.33 24.92
N CYS A 32 2.59 0.23 25.78
CA CYS A 32 1.39 0.98 25.41
C CYS A 32 1.71 2.30 24.69
N VAL A 33 2.80 2.99 25.03
CA VAL A 33 3.26 4.22 24.37
C VAL A 33 3.89 3.88 23.02
N LEU A 34 4.65 2.80 22.91
CA LEU A 34 5.20 2.34 21.64
C LEU A 34 4.08 1.85 20.70
N ALA A 35 3.10 1.07 21.20
CA ALA A 35 1.91 0.68 20.45
C ALA A 35 1.01 1.88 20.12
N GLY A 36 0.87 2.82 21.05
CA GLY A 36 0.10 4.06 20.86
C GLY A 36 0.74 5.04 19.89
N GLN A 37 2.08 5.09 19.81
CA GLN A 37 2.81 5.88 18.82
C GLN A 37 2.75 5.25 17.42
N ILE A 38 2.70 3.92 17.31
CA ILE A 38 2.39 3.23 16.05
C ILE A 38 0.95 3.55 15.61
N SER A 39 0.02 3.76 16.55
CA SER A 39 -1.37 4.16 16.29
C SER A 39 -1.60 5.66 16.08
N ALA A 40 -0.60 6.52 16.33
CA ALA A 40 -0.70 7.98 16.19
C ALA A 40 0.00 8.52 14.93
N GLY A 41 0.55 7.63 14.09
CA GLY A 41 1.13 7.98 12.81
C GLY A 41 0.06 8.44 11.81
N ASP A 42 0.44 9.33 10.90
CA ASP A 42 -0.37 9.63 9.73
C ASP A 42 -0.44 8.38 8.85
N VAL A 43 -1.56 7.65 8.94
CA VAL A 43 -1.78 6.38 8.24
C VAL A 43 -1.62 6.50 6.72
N VAL A 44 -1.93 7.67 6.16
CA VAL A 44 -1.72 7.95 4.73
C VAL A 44 -0.24 8.01 4.44
N ARG A 45 0.53 8.72 5.27
CA ARG A 45 1.98 8.82 5.10
C ARG A 45 2.66 7.47 5.29
N ASP A 46 2.20 6.65 6.23
CA ASP A 46 2.73 5.30 6.44
C ASP A 46 2.45 4.40 5.22
N PHE A 47 1.23 4.45 4.68
CA PHE A 47 0.88 3.76 3.44
C PHE A 47 1.73 4.24 2.27
N TRP A 48 1.86 5.57 2.10
CA TRP A 48 2.65 6.20 1.05
C TRP A 48 4.13 5.78 1.11
N LYS A 49 4.69 5.67 2.32
CA LYS A 49 6.04 5.16 2.58
C LYS A 49 6.19 3.67 2.32
N CYS A 50 5.20 2.86 2.69
CA CYS A 50 5.28 1.41 2.51
C CYS A 50 5.11 0.99 1.06
N LEU A 51 4.19 1.61 0.32
CA LEU A 51 3.93 1.30 -1.08
C LEU A 51 4.99 1.86 -2.04
N ASN A 52 5.83 2.81 -1.59
CA ASN A 52 6.91 3.39 -2.37
C ASN A 52 8.00 2.36 -2.74
N GLY A 53 8.18 2.16 -4.05
CA GLY A 53 9.26 1.35 -4.59
C GLY A 53 8.95 0.72 -5.93
N ASN A 54 9.89 -0.09 -6.39
CA ASN A 54 9.76 -0.91 -7.58
C ASN A 54 9.65 -2.39 -7.18
N TYR A 55 8.51 -3.02 -7.44
CA TYR A 55 8.20 -4.38 -7.03
C TYR A 55 8.22 -5.33 -8.22
N THR A 56 8.75 -6.54 -8.03
CA THR A 56 8.81 -7.56 -9.09
C THR A 56 8.57 -8.96 -8.53
N ASN A 57 7.94 -9.83 -9.32
CA ASN A 57 7.84 -11.26 -9.01
C ASN A 57 8.99 -12.08 -9.63
N SER A 58 10.12 -11.46 -9.98
CA SER A 58 11.27 -12.15 -10.60
C SER A 58 11.69 -13.42 -9.86
N LYS A 59 11.54 -13.46 -8.53
CA LYS A 59 11.84 -14.64 -7.72
C LYS A 59 10.89 -15.79 -8.04
N GLU A 60 9.58 -15.56 -8.03
CA GLU A 60 8.57 -16.57 -8.38
C GLU A 60 8.79 -17.09 -9.80
N VAL A 61 9.01 -16.19 -10.76
CA VAL A 61 9.28 -16.56 -12.17
C VAL A 61 10.57 -17.39 -12.29
N SER A 62 11.61 -17.09 -11.51
CA SER A 62 12.87 -17.85 -11.55
C SER A 62 12.75 -19.25 -10.94
N GLU A 63 11.77 -19.46 -10.07
CA GLU A 63 11.50 -20.73 -9.38
C GLU A 63 10.44 -21.57 -10.11
N ASP A 64 9.93 -21.09 -11.25
CA ASP A 64 8.94 -21.80 -12.06
C ASP A 64 9.45 -23.15 -12.58
N VAL A 65 8.65 -24.18 -12.35
CA VAL A 65 8.94 -25.53 -12.83
C VAL A 65 8.47 -25.67 -14.28
N PRO A 66 9.29 -26.23 -15.20
CA PRO A 66 8.94 -26.34 -16.62
C PRO A 66 7.62 -27.06 -16.94
N SER A 67 7.16 -27.94 -16.05
CA SER A 67 5.96 -28.77 -16.22
C SER A 67 4.67 -28.13 -15.71
N LYS A 68 4.72 -26.89 -15.21
CA LYS A 68 3.56 -26.15 -14.69
C LYS A 68 3.32 -24.87 -15.50
N PRO A 69 2.09 -24.31 -15.46
CA PRO A 69 1.85 -22.95 -15.91
C PRO A 69 2.87 -22.01 -15.26
N LYS A 70 3.51 -21.18 -16.09
CA LYS A 70 4.48 -20.20 -15.63
C LYS A 70 3.77 -18.94 -15.19
N HIS A 71 4.36 -18.24 -14.22
CA HIS A 71 3.91 -16.92 -13.83
C HIS A 71 4.32 -15.91 -14.90
N ASP A 72 3.42 -14.99 -15.24
CA ASP A 72 3.79 -13.82 -16.02
C ASP A 72 4.78 -12.97 -15.24
N GLN A 73 5.75 -12.37 -15.93
CA GLN A 73 6.66 -11.45 -15.28
C GLN A 73 5.96 -10.13 -15.00
N THR A 74 5.71 -9.85 -13.72
CA THR A 74 5.01 -8.65 -13.25
C THR A 74 5.97 -7.70 -12.58
N GLN A 75 5.85 -6.42 -12.93
CA GLN A 75 6.53 -5.32 -12.27
C GLN A 75 5.51 -4.23 -11.91
N ALA A 76 5.51 -3.82 -10.66
CA ALA A 76 4.70 -2.69 -10.17
C ALA A 76 5.64 -1.58 -9.69
N LEU A 77 5.54 -0.41 -10.32
CA LEU A 77 6.30 0.77 -9.98
C LEU A 77 5.39 1.78 -9.28
N CYS A 78 5.73 2.11 -8.04
CA CYS A 78 4.97 3.01 -7.19
C CYS A 78 5.88 4.16 -6.76
N ILE A 79 5.71 5.32 -7.40
CA ILE A 79 6.54 6.51 -7.16
C ILE A 79 5.70 7.57 -6.44
N PRO A 80 6.09 8.00 -5.24
CA PRO A 80 5.56 9.20 -4.60
C PRO A 80 5.80 10.44 -5.45
N VAL A 81 4.73 11.17 -5.78
CA VAL A 81 4.80 12.34 -6.66
C VAL A 81 4.02 13.51 -6.07
N ARG A 82 4.38 14.73 -6.49
CA ARG A 82 3.64 15.94 -6.17
C ARG A 82 2.84 16.37 -7.38
N LEU A 83 1.52 16.42 -7.24
CA LEU A 83 0.64 16.90 -8.29
C LEU A 83 -0.38 17.88 -7.69
N PRO A 84 -0.16 19.20 -7.82
CA PRO A 84 -1.04 20.22 -7.23
C PRO A 84 -2.50 20.15 -7.67
N ALA A 85 -2.78 19.53 -8.82
CA ALA A 85 -4.12 19.33 -9.34
C ALA A 85 -4.94 18.28 -8.56
N LEU A 86 -4.28 17.43 -7.75
CA LEU A 86 -4.93 16.41 -6.94
C LEU A 86 -4.80 16.72 -5.44
N PRO A 87 -5.80 16.36 -4.62
CA PRO A 87 -5.72 16.54 -3.18
C PRO A 87 -4.78 15.50 -2.55
N GLY A 88 -4.03 15.90 -1.52
CA GLY A 88 -3.24 15.00 -0.68
C GLY A 88 -2.01 14.39 -1.36
N PRO A 89 -1.35 13.43 -0.70
CA PRO A 89 -0.22 12.70 -1.27
C PRO A 89 -0.63 11.87 -2.49
N VAL A 90 0.23 11.81 -3.50
CA VAL A 90 -0.06 11.12 -4.76
C VAL A 90 0.98 10.02 -5.02
N ILE A 91 0.53 8.88 -5.54
CA ILE A 91 1.38 7.82 -6.07
C ILE A 91 1.17 7.75 -7.58
N TYR A 92 2.24 7.87 -8.35
CA TYR A 92 2.27 7.38 -9.71
C TYR A 92 2.44 5.86 -9.69
N PHE A 93 1.44 5.16 -10.22
CA PHE A 93 1.41 3.70 -10.31
C PHE A 93 1.56 3.27 -11.77
N LYS A 94 2.50 2.37 -12.02
CA LYS A 94 2.68 1.72 -13.32
C LYS A 94 2.84 0.22 -13.15
N GLU A 95 2.01 -0.54 -13.84
CA GLU A 95 2.10 -1.99 -13.92
C GLU A 95 2.61 -2.42 -15.29
N THR A 96 3.53 -3.35 -15.29
CA THR A 96 4.11 -3.94 -16.49
C THR A 96 4.03 -5.47 -16.40
N LEU A 97 3.37 -6.09 -17.38
CA LEU A 97 3.29 -7.54 -17.52
C LEU A 97 4.10 -7.96 -18.74
N ASN A 98 5.03 -8.89 -18.58
CA ASN A 98 5.93 -9.37 -19.63
C ASN A 98 6.59 -8.23 -20.44
N LYS A 99 7.01 -7.17 -19.73
CA LYS A 99 7.62 -5.94 -20.28
C LYS A 99 6.67 -5.02 -21.08
N VAL A 100 5.38 -5.32 -21.11
CA VAL A 100 4.35 -4.48 -21.71
C VAL A 100 3.66 -3.69 -20.60
N VAL A 101 3.56 -2.37 -20.75
CA VAL A 101 2.80 -1.53 -19.81
C VAL A 101 1.34 -1.90 -19.95
N VAL A 102 0.71 -2.27 -18.83
CA VAL A 102 -0.70 -2.67 -18.83
C VAL A 102 -1.59 -1.75 -18.02
N ARG A 103 -1.03 -1.01 -17.06
CA ARG A 103 -1.75 -0.06 -16.23
C ARG A 103 -0.88 1.16 -15.95
N GLN A 104 -1.47 2.35 -16.02
CA GLN A 104 -0.80 3.60 -15.65
C GLN A 104 -1.79 4.59 -15.05
N THR A 105 -1.66 4.86 -13.75
CA THR A 105 -2.63 5.66 -12.98
C THR A 105 -1.96 6.54 -11.92
N LEU A 106 -2.71 7.53 -11.43
CA LEU A 106 -2.36 8.37 -10.30
C LEU A 106 -3.30 8.10 -9.13
N TRP A 107 -2.76 7.78 -7.97
CA TRP A 107 -3.53 7.45 -6.78
C TRP A 107 -3.43 8.62 -5.80
N SER A 108 -4.51 9.38 -5.66
CA SER A 108 -4.62 10.45 -4.67
C SER A 108 -5.10 9.87 -3.34
N LEU A 109 -4.29 10.02 -2.30
CA LEU A 109 -4.51 9.38 -1.02
C LEU A 109 -5.14 10.34 0.00
N ARG A 110 -6.07 9.81 0.79
CA ARG A 110 -6.66 10.47 1.95
C ARG A 110 -6.96 9.45 3.05
N SER A 111 -7.05 9.89 4.29
CA SER A 111 -7.64 9.09 5.36
C SER A 111 -9.04 9.60 5.70
N ASP A 112 -9.90 8.69 6.14
CA ASP A 112 -11.12 9.07 6.82
C ASP A 112 -10.90 9.18 8.35
N LYS A 113 -12.00 9.39 9.08
CA LYS A 113 -11.98 9.54 10.55
C LYS A 113 -11.62 8.24 11.29
N GLU A 114 -11.66 7.10 10.60
CA GLU A 114 -11.38 5.78 11.15
C GLU A 114 -9.95 5.32 10.81
N ASN A 115 -9.11 6.23 10.30
CA ASN A 115 -7.76 5.93 9.81
C ASN A 115 -7.74 4.88 8.69
N ILE A 116 -8.79 4.83 7.87
CA ILE A 116 -8.81 4.01 6.66
C ILE A 116 -8.23 4.83 5.52
N VAL A 117 -7.24 4.27 4.83
CA VAL A 117 -6.64 4.88 3.65
C VAL A 117 -7.58 4.67 2.47
N ASN A 118 -8.00 5.78 1.88
CA ASN A 118 -8.81 5.82 0.68
C ASN A 118 -7.96 6.39 -0.45
N ALA A 119 -7.85 5.67 -1.56
CA ALA A 119 -7.19 6.13 -2.78
C ALA A 119 -8.23 6.36 -3.87
N SER A 120 -8.31 7.59 -4.37
CA SER A 120 -9.02 7.89 -5.60
C SER A 120 -8.06 7.71 -6.78
N ILE A 121 -8.46 6.90 -7.75
CA ILE A 121 -7.57 6.48 -8.84
C ILE A 121 -7.95 7.25 -10.10
N TYR A 122 -6.96 7.93 -10.66
CA TYR A 122 -7.10 8.78 -11.84
C TYR A 122 -6.33 8.15 -13.00
N SER A 123 -7.02 7.95 -14.11
CA SER A 123 -6.40 7.75 -15.41
C SER A 123 -6.06 9.12 -16.01
N PHE A 124 -5.08 9.13 -16.90
CA PHE A 124 -4.70 10.33 -17.63
C PHE A 124 -4.24 9.94 -19.03
N ASN A 125 -4.56 10.79 -20.00
CA ASN A 125 -4.16 10.55 -21.38
C ASN A 125 -2.77 11.15 -21.61
N TYR A 126 -1.79 10.30 -21.89
CA TYR A 126 -0.48 10.74 -22.35
C TYR A 126 -0.16 10.15 -23.72
N ALA A 127 -0.14 11.02 -24.73
CA ALA A 127 0.33 10.67 -26.06
C ALA A 127 1.85 10.88 -26.14
N SER A 128 2.64 9.88 -25.78
CA SER A 128 4.06 9.85 -26.18
C SER A 128 4.14 9.39 -27.62
N SER A 129 4.47 10.29 -28.53
CA SER A 129 4.77 9.94 -29.93
C SER A 129 6.19 9.40 -30.13
N SER A 130 7.03 9.34 -29.08
CA SER A 130 8.49 9.12 -29.23
C SER A 130 9.12 8.09 -28.31
N GLY A 131 8.37 7.35 -27.49
CA GLY A 131 8.93 6.28 -26.64
C GLY A 131 9.71 6.75 -25.40
N ASP A 132 10.06 8.03 -25.31
CA ASP A 132 10.69 8.63 -24.13
C ASP A 132 9.63 9.08 -23.11
N PHE A 133 9.21 8.17 -22.23
CA PHE A 133 8.36 8.53 -21.10
C PHE A 133 9.18 9.23 -20.02
N ASN A 134 9.04 10.55 -19.89
CA ASN A 134 9.61 11.32 -18.79
C ASN A 134 8.50 11.67 -17.78
N LEU A 135 8.50 11.00 -16.63
CA LEU A 135 7.48 11.17 -15.60
C LEU A 135 7.38 12.64 -15.12
N ASP A 136 8.51 13.29 -14.85
CA ASP A 136 8.51 14.66 -14.34
C ASP A 136 7.91 15.65 -15.35
N ALA A 137 8.24 15.49 -16.63
CA ALA A 137 7.68 16.31 -17.71
C ALA A 137 6.17 16.07 -17.87
N VAL A 138 5.72 14.82 -17.74
CA VAL A 138 4.30 14.45 -17.78
C VAL A 138 3.56 15.12 -16.62
N LEU A 139 4.04 14.93 -15.38
CA LEU A 139 3.41 15.49 -14.19
C LEU A 139 3.36 17.01 -14.22
N ALA A 140 4.37 17.67 -14.76
CA ALA A 140 4.40 19.13 -14.90
C ALA A 140 3.41 19.65 -15.96
N ALA A 141 3.05 18.83 -16.95
CA ALA A 141 2.14 19.21 -18.04
C ALA A 141 0.67 18.91 -17.73
N LEU A 142 0.38 17.98 -16.80
CA LEU A 142 -0.97 17.56 -16.46
C LEU A 142 -1.79 18.71 -15.86
N LYS A 143 -2.95 18.95 -16.47
CA LYS A 143 -3.96 19.88 -15.96
C LYS A 143 -5.13 19.11 -15.32
N PRO A 144 -5.96 19.77 -14.49
CA PRO A 144 -7.13 19.12 -13.90
C PRO A 144 -8.05 18.46 -14.93
N GLU A 145 -8.21 19.05 -16.11
CA GLU A 145 -9.03 18.51 -17.21
C GLU A 145 -8.45 17.24 -17.87
N ASP A 146 -7.15 16.97 -17.71
CA ASP A 146 -6.48 15.77 -18.25
C ASP A 146 -6.62 14.56 -17.31
N LEU A 147 -7.14 14.78 -16.10
CA LEU A 147 -7.32 13.78 -15.06
C LEU A 147 -8.75 13.25 -15.10
N HIS A 148 -8.88 11.95 -15.33
CA HIS A 148 -10.17 11.27 -15.41
C HIS A 148 -10.26 10.25 -14.30
N THR A 149 -11.38 10.23 -13.58
CA THR A 149 -11.65 9.23 -12.56
C THR A 149 -13.06 8.70 -12.78
N ASP A 150 -13.20 7.39 -12.75
CA ASP A 150 -14.51 6.76 -12.63
C ASP A 150 -14.93 6.84 -11.16
N GLN A 151 -16.20 7.17 -10.88
CA GLN A 151 -16.71 7.27 -9.52
C GLN A 151 -16.55 5.96 -8.74
N ASP A 152 -16.55 4.84 -9.45
CA ASP A 152 -16.39 3.50 -8.87
C ASP A 152 -14.93 3.02 -8.85
N CYS A 153 -13.97 3.82 -9.34
CA CYS A 153 -12.55 3.46 -9.37
C CYS A 153 -11.79 4.04 -8.18
N PHE A 154 -11.79 3.28 -7.09
CA PHE A 154 -11.14 3.61 -5.83
C PHE A 154 -10.46 2.40 -5.20
N ALA A 155 -9.58 2.64 -4.24
CA ALA A 155 -9.04 1.59 -3.38
C ALA A 155 -9.15 1.98 -1.90
N VAL A 156 -9.32 0.98 -1.05
CA VAL A 156 -9.52 1.15 0.40
C VAL A 156 -8.60 0.19 1.14
N TYR A 157 -7.85 0.71 2.10
CA TYR A 157 -6.91 -0.07 2.89
C TYR A 157 -6.99 0.27 4.38
N ILE A 158 -6.92 -0.76 5.20
CA ILE A 158 -6.89 -0.69 6.66
C ILE A 158 -5.50 -1.10 7.12
N GLN A 159 -4.90 -0.32 8.02
CA GLN A 159 -3.64 -0.69 8.65
C GLN A 159 -3.88 -1.80 9.69
N LEU A 160 -3.14 -2.88 9.55
CA LEU A 160 -3.12 -4.01 10.46
C LEU A 160 -2.16 -3.75 11.64
N PRO A 161 -2.32 -4.46 12.78
CA PRO A 161 -1.46 -4.27 13.95
C PRO A 161 0.04 -4.50 13.72
N ASN A 162 0.40 -5.25 12.66
CA ASN A 162 1.79 -5.49 12.27
C ASN A 162 2.36 -4.40 11.33
N GLY A 163 1.60 -3.34 11.06
CA GLY A 163 1.97 -2.25 10.16
C GLY A 163 1.76 -2.52 8.67
N ALA A 164 1.28 -3.71 8.30
CA ALA A 164 0.84 -3.99 6.93
C ALA A 164 -0.53 -3.37 6.65
N PHE A 165 -0.93 -3.31 5.39
CA PHE A 165 -2.19 -2.75 4.94
C PHE A 165 -2.98 -3.81 4.19
N ALA A 166 -4.18 -4.13 4.66
CA ALA A 166 -5.09 -5.04 3.98
C ALA A 166 -6.22 -4.24 3.35
N GLY A 167 -6.61 -4.61 2.13
CA GLY A 167 -7.61 -3.83 1.42
C GLY A 167 -7.92 -4.37 0.05
N ASP A 168 -8.65 -3.56 -0.69
CA ASP A 168 -9.01 -3.87 -2.06
C ASP A 168 -9.08 -2.63 -2.94
N MET A 169 -8.84 -2.84 -4.24
CA MET A 169 -9.01 -1.87 -5.31
C MET A 169 -10.19 -2.32 -6.15
N ALA A 170 -11.15 -1.43 -6.37
CA ALA A 170 -12.35 -1.67 -7.17
C ALA A 170 -12.01 -1.89 -8.66
N ASP A 171 -13.00 -2.34 -9.43
CA ASP A 171 -12.85 -2.47 -10.89
C ASP A 171 -12.61 -1.08 -11.50
N CYS A 172 -11.49 -0.90 -12.20
CA CYS A 172 -11.11 0.38 -12.77
C CYS A 172 -10.96 0.29 -14.29
N GLU A 173 -11.52 1.24 -15.03
CA GLU A 173 -11.18 1.44 -16.44
C GLU A 173 -9.80 2.09 -16.57
N ASP A 174 -8.91 1.46 -17.34
CA ASP A 174 -7.61 2.01 -17.74
C ASP A 174 -7.58 2.23 -19.26
N ASN A 175 -7.03 3.38 -19.68
CA ASN A 175 -6.91 3.78 -21.08
C ASN A 175 -5.95 2.89 -21.89
N VAL A 176 -5.08 2.12 -21.22
CA VAL A 176 -4.08 1.24 -21.83
C VAL A 176 -4.69 -0.10 -22.23
N ASN A 177 -5.47 -0.74 -21.35
CA ASN A 177 -5.97 -2.11 -21.56
C ASN A 177 -7.46 -2.33 -21.20
N GLY A 178 -8.24 -1.27 -21.00
CA GLY A 178 -9.66 -1.35 -20.69
C GLY A 178 -9.94 -1.61 -19.20
N LYS A 179 -11.04 -2.30 -18.89
CA LYS A 179 -11.49 -2.51 -17.50
C LYS A 179 -10.72 -3.64 -16.83
N HIS A 180 -10.03 -3.29 -15.74
CA HIS A 180 -9.36 -4.21 -14.85
C HIS A 180 -10.31 -4.73 -13.76
N PRO A 181 -10.13 -5.98 -13.28
CA PRO A 181 -10.92 -6.53 -12.21
C PRO A 181 -10.54 -5.91 -10.85
N ARG A 182 -11.41 -6.13 -9.87
CA ARG A 182 -11.17 -5.87 -8.47
C ARG A 182 -9.95 -6.66 -8.03
N TYR A 183 -9.11 -6.06 -7.19
CA TYR A 183 -7.99 -6.74 -6.55
C TYR A 183 -8.16 -6.68 -5.06
N ASP A 184 -8.08 -7.82 -4.37
CA ASP A 184 -7.92 -7.86 -2.91
C ASP A 184 -6.48 -8.22 -2.55
N GLY A 185 -5.96 -7.67 -1.45
CA GLY A 185 -4.55 -7.87 -1.16
C GLY A 185 -4.05 -7.35 0.17
N ILE A 186 -2.77 -7.63 0.38
CA ILE A 186 -1.97 -7.16 1.51
C ILE A 186 -0.76 -6.44 0.94
N ILE A 187 -0.55 -5.22 1.39
CA ILE A 187 0.65 -4.43 1.13
C ILE A 187 1.42 -4.36 2.44
N ASP A 188 2.62 -4.90 2.45
CA ASP A 188 3.59 -4.57 3.49
C ASP A 188 4.68 -3.67 2.91
N CYS A 189 5.57 -3.21 3.78
CA CYS A 189 6.63 -2.29 3.41
C CYS A 189 7.72 -2.90 2.49
N ASN A 190 7.64 -4.18 2.12
CA ASN A 190 8.60 -4.94 1.31
C ASN A 190 7.96 -5.80 0.21
N SER A 191 6.65 -6.05 0.27
CA SER A 191 5.93 -6.93 -0.64
C SER A 191 4.49 -6.44 -0.88
N ILE A 192 3.96 -6.79 -2.04
CA ILE A 192 2.55 -6.66 -2.36
C ILE A 192 2.06 -8.05 -2.75
N ILE A 193 1.00 -8.49 -2.06
CA ILE A 193 0.29 -9.71 -2.36
C ILE A 193 -1.07 -9.28 -2.89
N ALA A 194 -1.33 -9.56 -4.17
CA ALA A 194 -2.57 -9.18 -4.83
C ALA A 194 -3.27 -10.41 -5.41
N LYS A 195 -4.58 -10.45 -5.27
CA LYS A 195 -5.42 -11.52 -5.76
C LYS A 195 -6.54 -10.96 -6.63
N SER A 196 -6.70 -11.55 -7.80
CA SER A 196 -7.82 -11.28 -8.70
C SER A 196 -8.95 -12.28 -8.46
N PRO A 197 -10.22 -11.88 -8.62
CA PRO A 197 -11.36 -12.78 -8.60
C PRO A 197 -11.19 -13.89 -9.64
N PRO A 198 -11.54 -15.15 -9.32
CA PRO A 198 -11.36 -16.28 -10.25
C PRO A 198 -12.01 -16.10 -11.63
N ALA A 199 -13.05 -15.28 -11.73
CA ALA A 199 -13.77 -15.01 -12.98
C ALA A 199 -13.14 -13.89 -13.85
N ALA A 200 -12.11 -13.20 -13.34
CA ALA A 200 -11.45 -12.12 -14.06
C ALA A 200 -10.52 -12.65 -15.16
N LYS A 201 -10.43 -11.92 -16.29
CA LYS A 201 -9.52 -12.25 -17.41
C LYS A 201 -8.04 -12.21 -17.01
N GLU A 202 -7.70 -11.40 -16.02
CA GLU A 202 -6.34 -11.24 -15.50
C GLU A 202 -5.94 -12.34 -14.52
N THR A 203 -6.87 -13.24 -14.16
CA THR A 203 -6.57 -14.38 -13.30
C THR A 203 -5.84 -15.46 -14.11
N THR A 204 -4.51 -15.47 -14.01
CA THR A 204 -3.67 -16.51 -14.65
C THR A 204 -3.66 -17.81 -13.86
N THR A 205 -3.81 -17.73 -12.53
CA THR A 205 -3.83 -18.89 -11.63
C THR A 205 -4.70 -18.58 -10.39
N PHE A 206 -5.16 -19.61 -9.67
CA PHE A 206 -5.81 -19.42 -8.35
C PHE A 206 -4.84 -18.92 -7.26
N ILE A 207 -3.58 -18.67 -7.62
CA ILE A 207 -2.50 -18.29 -6.71
C ILE A 207 -2.39 -16.75 -6.74
N PRO A 208 -2.27 -16.08 -5.58
CA PRO A 208 -2.02 -14.64 -5.54
C PRO A 208 -0.71 -14.28 -6.25
N TYR A 209 -0.67 -13.10 -6.85
CA TYR A 209 0.58 -12.50 -7.31
C TYR A 209 1.36 -12.00 -6.10
N VAL A 210 2.62 -12.41 -5.96
CA VAL A 210 3.52 -11.91 -4.91
C VAL A 210 4.67 -11.15 -5.56
N VAL A 211 4.66 -9.83 -5.42
CA VAL A 211 5.75 -8.98 -5.89
C VAL A 211 6.57 -8.48 -4.70
N LEU A 212 7.88 -8.56 -4.81
CA LEU A 212 8.83 -8.13 -3.79
C LEU A 212 9.50 -6.83 -4.22
N ARG A 213 9.69 -5.89 -3.29
CA ARG A 213 10.42 -4.66 -3.59
C ARG A 213 11.86 -4.99 -3.98
N SER A 214 12.27 -4.47 -5.12
CA SER A 214 13.63 -4.45 -5.61
C SER A 214 14.18 -3.03 -5.51
N GLY A 215 15.39 -2.89 -4.95
CA GLY A 215 16.07 -1.61 -4.83
C GLY A 215 15.56 -0.70 -3.72
N GLU A 216 16.01 0.55 -3.78
CA GLU A 216 15.70 1.59 -2.80
C GLU A 216 14.34 2.25 -3.04
N ARG A 217 13.87 2.97 -2.03
CA ARG A 217 12.66 3.79 -2.12
C ARG A 217 12.95 5.07 -2.90
N TYR A 218 11.95 5.59 -3.61
CA TYR A 218 12.03 6.90 -4.22
C TYR A 218 11.95 8.00 -3.14
N PRO A 219 12.53 9.19 -3.36
CA PRO A 219 12.38 10.32 -2.45
C PRO A 219 10.90 10.67 -2.25
N LEU A 220 10.49 10.95 -1.02
CA LEU A 220 9.15 11.48 -0.76
C LEU A 220 9.13 12.98 -1.09
N PRO A 221 8.13 13.46 -1.84
CA PRO A 221 7.86 14.89 -1.91
C PRO A 221 7.69 15.45 -0.49
N ASP A 222 8.43 16.51 -0.19
CA ASP A 222 8.38 17.25 1.08
C ASP A 222 9.15 16.64 2.28
N GLU A 223 9.91 15.55 2.10
CA GLU A 223 11.03 15.27 3.02
C GLU A 223 12.21 16.14 2.63
N SER A 224 12.52 17.16 3.45
CA SER A 224 13.81 17.84 3.36
C SER A 224 14.90 16.78 3.42
N ALA A 225 15.82 16.78 2.45
CA ALA A 225 17.02 15.94 2.49
C ALA A 225 17.68 16.11 3.86
N ALA A 226 17.64 15.07 4.68
CA ALA A 226 18.28 15.03 5.97
C ALA A 226 19.79 14.79 5.81
#